data_AF-A0AAV1L1J3-F1
#
_entry.id   AF-A0AAV1L1J3-F1
#
_cell.length_a   1.000
_cell.length_b   1.000
_cell.length_c   1.000
_cell.angle_alpha   90.00
_cell.angle_beta   90.00
_cell.angle_gamma   90.00
#
_symmetry.space_group_name_H-M   'P 1'
#
loop_
_entity.id
_entity.type
_entity.pdbx_description
1 polymer ?
#
loop_
_entity_poly.entity_id
_entity_poly.type
_entity_poly.pdbx_seq_one_letter_code
_entity_poly.pdbx_strand_id
1 'polypeptide(L)'
;MTSEQEIFSLYDSYPDSLLDICMDYLVANLNTITTLDPTSHWRKLKDDITLPANLCEKFIQTYQKKNRVNDNIANLFRDPSRTRLNCVKLRNSRITEEGLRCFMVHRPYSVELVQCKYLSQESLDIINEYSDRLVSLKFGPLIYDLSQKAQEGHLSQKGYITDAPNLRQLTIQCRRLPISPLLLVKPLKNLTHLDLSDFTSDISTGALHELKNLRSLSLHNIVYSKEIIDWITTLQSLRHLDLSQPNEILGTYNNPNKVLSSIVTSLPHLQSLDISGTNLAGSGAASVHARCDIPGLVSRVNNPLEFLGLYGTHHGACKRHDIPAKVISGDANGEQILTAAVAYMERPALLTYVLNDLYTLVRYENKAYVGRALTVVLDAMVKHVSNKDIQTSAR
;
A
#
# COMPACT_ATOMS: atom_id res chain seq x y z
N MET A 1 -5.85 32.56 -1.36
CA MET A 1 -6.92 32.10 -2.26
C MET A 1 -6.24 31.27 -3.33
N THR A 2 -6.00 29.97 -3.20
CA THR A 2 -6.98 28.88 -3.19
C THR A 2 -6.35 27.58 -2.63
N SER A 3 -6.45 27.35 -1.32
CA SER A 3 -6.13 26.04 -0.70
C SER A 3 -7.31 25.47 0.08
N GLU A 4 -8.26 26.31 0.48
CA GLU A 4 -9.53 25.89 1.08
C GLU A 4 -10.56 25.44 0.03
N GLN A 5 -10.44 25.86 -1.23
CA GLN A 5 -11.38 25.47 -2.29
C GLN A 5 -11.22 24.02 -2.77
N GLU A 6 -10.05 23.39 -2.61
CA GLU A 6 -9.88 21.98 -3.00
C GLU A 6 -10.56 21.02 -2.02
N ILE A 7 -10.61 21.37 -0.73
CA ILE A 7 -11.21 20.52 0.33
C ILE A 7 -12.74 20.53 0.26
N PHE A 8 -13.34 21.59 -0.29
CA PHE A 8 -14.79 21.70 -0.51
C PHE A 8 -15.26 21.20 -1.89
N SER A 9 -14.36 20.78 -2.80
CA SER A 9 -14.72 20.44 -4.19
C SER A 9 -15.20 19.00 -4.45
N LEU A 10 -15.15 18.10 -3.45
CA LEU A 10 -15.48 16.68 -3.64
C LEU A 10 -17.00 16.37 -3.58
N TYR A 11 -17.85 17.38 -3.41
CA TYR A 11 -19.31 17.20 -3.29
C TYR A 11 -20.15 18.08 -4.22
N ASP A 12 -19.55 18.64 -5.26
CA ASP A 12 -20.36 18.82 -6.45
C ASP A 12 -20.66 17.43 -6.99
N SER A 13 -21.92 17.01 -6.85
CA SER A 13 -22.47 15.86 -7.54
C SER A 13 -22.49 16.18 -9.03
N TYR A 14 -21.30 16.21 -9.63
CA TYR A 14 -21.17 16.30 -11.06
C TYR A 14 -21.72 15.00 -11.65
N PRO A 15 -22.52 15.08 -12.73
CA PRO A 15 -22.90 13.88 -13.44
C PRO A 15 -21.64 13.11 -13.85
N ASP A 16 -21.72 11.78 -13.83
CA ASP A 16 -20.65 10.93 -14.33
C ASP A 16 -20.21 11.42 -15.72
N SER A 17 -18.90 11.38 -15.97
CA SER A 17 -18.39 11.80 -17.27
C SER A 17 -18.98 10.91 -18.37
N LEU A 18 -19.10 11.43 -19.60
CA LEU A 18 -19.54 10.61 -20.74
C LEU A 18 -18.67 9.35 -20.89
N LEU A 19 -17.37 9.46 -20.60
CA LEU A 19 -16.46 8.33 -20.60
C LEU A 19 -16.86 7.27 -19.57
N ASP A 20 -17.20 7.67 -18.35
CA ASP A 20 -17.65 6.75 -17.29
C ASP A 20 -18.94 6.04 -17.68
N ILE A 21 -19.92 6.80 -18.18
CA ILE A 21 -21.22 6.26 -18.65
C ILE A 21 -21.01 5.25 -19.79
N CYS A 22 -20.19 5.60 -20.79
CA CYS A 22 -19.87 4.71 -21.90
C CYS A 22 -19.12 3.45 -21.43
N MET A 23 -18.16 3.59 -20.52
CA MET A 23 -17.41 2.45 -19.97
C MET A 23 -18.30 1.51 -19.16
N ASP A 24 -19.23 2.05 -18.37
CA ASP A 24 -20.22 1.26 -17.64
C ASP A 24 -21.13 0.48 -18.58
N TYR A 25 -21.57 1.11 -19.68
CA TYR A 25 -22.35 0.44 -20.71
C TYR A 25 -21.53 -0.67 -21.40
N LEU A 26 -20.28 -0.41 -21.77
CA LEU A 26 -19.40 -1.38 -22.44
C LEU A 26 -19.13 -2.61 -21.55
N VAL A 27 -18.84 -2.39 -20.27
CA VAL A 27 -18.60 -3.47 -19.30
C VAL A 27 -19.85 -4.33 -19.10
N ALA A 28 -21.04 -3.74 -19.12
CA ALA A 28 -22.30 -4.48 -19.06
C ALA A 28 -22.64 -5.21 -20.37
N ASN A 29 -22.17 -4.69 -21.51
CA ASN A 29 -22.52 -5.17 -22.86
C ASN A 29 -21.28 -5.55 -23.68
N LEU A 30 -20.46 -6.48 -23.16
CA LEU A 30 -19.17 -6.86 -23.76
C LEU A 30 -19.25 -7.24 -25.25
N ASN A 31 -20.35 -7.85 -25.70
CA ASN A 31 -20.56 -8.25 -27.10
C ASN A 31 -20.57 -7.06 -28.09
N THR A 32 -20.71 -5.84 -27.59
CA THR A 32 -20.63 -4.61 -28.40
C THR A 32 -19.26 -4.48 -29.07
N ILE A 33 -18.18 -4.80 -28.35
CA ILE A 33 -16.80 -4.63 -28.83
C ILE A 33 -16.02 -5.95 -28.92
N THR A 34 -16.63 -7.07 -28.52
CA THR A 34 -15.99 -8.39 -28.48
C THR A 34 -16.79 -9.46 -29.22
N THR A 35 -16.09 -10.50 -29.64
CA THR A 35 -16.64 -11.75 -30.19
C THR A 35 -16.03 -12.94 -29.46
N LEU A 36 -16.66 -14.11 -29.58
CA LEU A 36 -16.09 -15.37 -29.12
C LEU A 36 -15.33 -16.02 -30.27
N ASP A 37 -14.13 -16.48 -29.99
CA ASP A 37 -13.37 -17.29 -30.92
C ASP A 37 -14.08 -18.63 -31.15
N PRO A 38 -14.31 -19.08 -32.40
CA PRO A 38 -15.08 -20.30 -32.67
C PRO A 38 -14.44 -21.57 -32.12
N THR A 39 -13.11 -21.61 -32.01
CA THR A 39 -12.35 -22.81 -31.65
C THR A 39 -12.07 -22.85 -30.15
N SER A 40 -11.48 -21.77 -29.64
CA SER A 40 -11.10 -21.70 -28.23
C SER A 40 -12.25 -21.30 -27.30
N HIS A 41 -13.31 -20.68 -27.85
CA HIS A 41 -14.35 -19.97 -27.11
C HIS A 41 -13.84 -18.81 -26.23
N TRP A 42 -12.59 -18.40 -26.44
CA TRP A 42 -12.03 -17.25 -25.75
C TRP A 42 -12.59 -15.96 -26.35
N ARG A 43 -12.89 -15.00 -25.49
CA ARG A 43 -13.39 -13.70 -25.89
C ARG A 43 -12.24 -12.87 -26.44
N LYS A 44 -12.43 -12.27 -27.61
CA LYS A 44 -11.47 -11.38 -28.28
C LYS A 44 -12.15 -10.09 -28.71
N LEU A 45 -11.38 -9.03 -28.91
CA LEU A 45 -11.91 -7.79 -29.50
C LEU A 45 -12.29 -8.05 -30.97
N LYS A 46 -13.40 -7.46 -31.43
CA LYS A 46 -13.80 -7.48 -32.86
C LYS A 46 -12.76 -6.80 -33.72
N ASP A 47 -12.39 -7.34 -34.88
CA ASP A 47 -11.19 -6.97 -35.64
C ASP A 47 -11.01 -5.47 -35.95
N ASP A 48 -12.10 -4.71 -36.01
CA ASP A 48 -12.16 -3.25 -36.24
C ASP A 48 -11.90 -2.40 -34.99
N ILE A 49 -11.81 -3.01 -33.81
CA ILE A 49 -11.64 -2.31 -32.53
C ILE A 49 -10.17 -2.22 -32.14
N THR A 50 -9.71 -1.03 -31.81
CA THR A 50 -8.41 -0.81 -31.16
C THR A 50 -8.60 0.06 -29.92
N LEU A 51 -7.92 -0.28 -28.84
CA LEU A 51 -8.08 0.40 -27.55
C LEU A 51 -6.72 0.96 -27.09
N PRO A 52 -6.57 2.31 -27.01
CA PRO A 52 -5.39 2.93 -26.45
C PRO A 52 -5.30 2.70 -24.93
N ALA A 53 -4.12 2.95 -24.36
CA ALA A 53 -3.79 2.58 -22.98
C ALA A 53 -4.77 3.12 -21.93
N ASN A 54 -5.14 4.40 -22.05
CA ASN A 54 -6.08 5.03 -21.13
C ASN A 54 -7.47 4.34 -21.14
N LEU A 55 -7.95 3.87 -22.29
CA LEU A 55 -9.23 3.17 -22.39
C LEU A 55 -9.13 1.73 -21.88
N CYS A 56 -8.03 1.02 -22.15
CA CYS A 56 -7.79 -0.32 -21.60
C CYS A 56 -7.74 -0.29 -20.06
N GLU A 57 -6.97 0.63 -19.49
CA GLU A 57 -6.82 0.78 -18.05
C GLU A 57 -8.14 1.19 -17.38
N LYS A 58 -8.88 2.12 -17.99
CA LYS A 58 -10.22 2.52 -17.53
C LYS A 58 -11.22 1.37 -17.61
N PHE A 59 -11.18 0.58 -18.69
CA PHE A 59 -12.03 -0.60 -18.84
C PHE A 59 -11.78 -1.60 -17.70
N ILE A 60 -10.52 -1.93 -17.42
CA ILE A 60 -10.15 -2.83 -16.32
C ILE A 60 -10.62 -2.28 -14.97
N GLN A 61 -10.45 -0.97 -14.74
CA GLN A 61 -10.90 -0.30 -13.52
C GLN A 61 -12.42 -0.41 -13.36
N THR A 62 -13.20 -0.06 -14.40
CA THR A 62 -14.68 -0.10 -14.36
C THR A 62 -15.19 -1.54 -14.25
N TYR A 63 -14.58 -2.48 -14.97
CA TYR A 63 -14.95 -3.90 -14.89
C TYR A 63 -14.83 -4.45 -13.46
N GLN A 64 -13.75 -4.10 -12.76
CA GLN A 64 -13.48 -4.56 -11.40
C GLN A 64 -14.45 -4.02 -10.34
N LYS A 65 -15.18 -2.92 -10.61
CA LYS A 65 -16.22 -2.41 -9.70
C LYS A 65 -17.40 -3.38 -9.55
N LYS A 66 -17.71 -4.15 -10.61
CA LYS A 66 -18.90 -5.01 -10.69
C LYS A 66 -18.55 -6.49 -10.81
N ASN A 67 -17.37 -6.82 -11.33
CA ASN A 67 -16.98 -8.17 -11.69
C ASN A 67 -15.53 -8.47 -11.28
N ARG A 68 -15.15 -9.76 -11.26
CA ARG A 68 -13.76 -10.19 -11.09
C ARG A 68 -13.15 -10.49 -12.45
N VAL A 69 -12.01 -9.88 -12.76
CA VAL A 69 -11.26 -10.17 -13.99
C VAL A 69 -10.84 -11.65 -13.99
N ASN A 70 -10.92 -12.33 -15.12
CA ASN A 70 -10.52 -13.71 -15.33
C ASN A 70 -9.78 -13.83 -16.66
N ASP A 71 -9.26 -15.01 -16.99
CA ASP A 71 -8.44 -15.21 -18.20
C ASP A 71 -9.19 -14.88 -19.49
N ASN A 72 -10.50 -15.14 -19.53
CA ASN A 72 -11.33 -14.82 -20.70
C ASN A 72 -11.40 -13.30 -20.96
N ILE A 73 -11.42 -12.48 -19.90
CA ILE A 73 -11.37 -11.01 -20.01
C ILE A 73 -9.94 -10.54 -20.25
N ALA A 74 -8.94 -11.18 -19.62
CA ALA A 74 -7.54 -10.89 -19.85
C ALA A 74 -7.16 -11.08 -21.32
N ASN A 75 -7.74 -12.08 -21.99
CA ASN A 75 -7.49 -12.36 -23.40
C ASN A 75 -7.81 -11.19 -24.34
N LEU A 76 -8.69 -10.28 -23.95
CA LEU A 76 -8.96 -9.06 -24.73
C LEU A 76 -7.68 -8.25 -24.98
N PHE A 77 -6.70 -8.38 -24.08
CA PHE A 77 -5.43 -7.67 -24.12
C PHE A 77 -4.29 -8.51 -24.69
N ARG A 78 -4.53 -9.73 -25.19
CA ARG A 78 -3.46 -10.62 -25.68
C ARG A 78 -2.66 -10.01 -26.83
N ASP A 79 -3.28 -9.21 -27.68
CA ASP A 79 -2.66 -8.60 -28.87
C ASP A 79 -2.18 -7.16 -28.60
N PRO A 80 -0.86 -6.91 -28.53
CA PRO A 80 -0.29 -5.59 -28.30
C PRO A 80 -0.43 -4.62 -29.48
N SER A 81 -0.80 -5.11 -30.68
CA SER A 81 -1.08 -4.24 -31.83
C SER A 81 -2.46 -3.59 -31.75
N ARG A 82 -3.38 -4.20 -31.00
CA ARG A 82 -4.78 -3.77 -30.88
C ARG A 82 -5.10 -3.15 -29.53
N THR A 83 -4.36 -3.53 -28.51
CA THR A 83 -4.48 -2.96 -27.16
C THR A 83 -3.13 -2.49 -26.68
N ARG A 84 -3.13 -1.53 -25.75
CA ARG A 84 -1.93 -1.11 -25.03
C ARG A 84 -2.21 -1.08 -23.54
N LEU A 85 -1.26 -1.51 -22.72
CA LEU A 85 -1.30 -1.32 -21.28
C LEU A 85 0.04 -0.75 -20.79
N ASN A 86 -0.04 0.36 -20.08
CA ASN A 86 1.14 0.96 -19.45
C ASN A 86 1.17 0.63 -17.96
N CYS A 87 0.00 0.53 -17.35
CA CYS A 87 -0.20 0.11 -15.97
C CYS A 87 -1.20 -1.05 -15.90
N VAL A 88 -0.93 -2.04 -15.05
CA VAL A 88 -1.82 -3.17 -14.78
C VAL A 88 -2.17 -3.17 -13.30
N LYS A 89 -3.44 -2.90 -12.97
CA LYS A 89 -3.93 -2.92 -11.59
C LYS A 89 -5.07 -3.90 -11.45
N LEU A 90 -4.78 -5.05 -10.84
CA LEU A 90 -5.73 -6.12 -10.61
C LEU A 90 -5.91 -6.36 -9.11
N ARG A 91 -7.16 -6.35 -8.66
CA ARG A 91 -7.55 -6.63 -7.28
C ARG A 91 -8.59 -7.74 -7.24
N ASN A 92 -8.38 -8.73 -6.36
CA ASN A 92 -9.29 -9.87 -6.19
C ASN A 92 -9.60 -10.58 -7.53
N SER A 93 -8.64 -10.60 -8.45
CA SER A 93 -8.80 -11.21 -9.77
C SER A 93 -8.80 -12.75 -9.69
N ARG A 94 -9.42 -13.39 -10.69
CA ARG A 94 -9.41 -14.85 -10.91
C ARG A 94 -8.47 -15.27 -12.04
N ILE A 95 -7.54 -14.40 -12.41
CA ILE A 95 -6.58 -14.72 -13.46
C ILE A 95 -5.60 -15.80 -13.00
N THR A 96 -5.22 -16.66 -13.94
CA THR A 96 -4.09 -17.58 -13.83
C THR A 96 -2.86 -16.96 -14.51
N GLU A 97 -1.79 -17.72 -14.60
CA GLU A 97 -0.58 -17.42 -15.36
C GLU A 97 -0.89 -17.07 -16.82
N GLU A 98 -1.84 -17.76 -17.45
CA GLU A 98 -2.22 -17.48 -18.85
C GLU A 98 -2.88 -16.11 -19.01
N GLY A 99 -3.76 -15.75 -18.07
CA GLY A 99 -4.32 -14.40 -18.01
C GLY A 99 -3.26 -13.35 -17.70
N LEU A 100 -2.32 -13.65 -16.81
CA LEU A 100 -1.21 -12.74 -16.49
C LEU A 100 -0.34 -12.44 -17.72
N ARG A 101 -0.03 -13.44 -18.56
CA ARG A 101 0.72 -13.26 -19.81
C ARG A 101 0.06 -12.28 -20.77
N CYS A 102 -1.28 -12.32 -20.86
CA CYS A 102 -2.05 -11.39 -21.68
C CYS A 102 -1.85 -9.92 -21.25
N PHE A 103 -1.55 -9.66 -19.98
CA PHE A 103 -1.25 -8.31 -19.49
C PHE A 103 0.25 -7.98 -19.58
N MET A 104 1.13 -8.94 -19.26
CA MET A 104 2.57 -8.71 -19.18
C MET A 104 3.24 -8.54 -20.54
N VAL A 105 2.67 -9.08 -21.62
CA VAL A 105 3.17 -8.90 -23.00
C VAL A 105 3.30 -7.42 -23.40
N HIS A 106 2.58 -6.51 -22.74
CA HIS A 106 2.64 -5.06 -22.97
C HIS A 106 3.89 -4.40 -22.38
N ARG A 107 4.63 -5.11 -21.52
CA ARG A 107 5.77 -4.60 -20.73
C ARG A 107 5.39 -3.34 -19.94
N PRO A 108 4.39 -3.44 -19.04
CA PRO A 108 3.91 -2.31 -18.25
C PRO A 108 5.01 -1.78 -17.33
N TYR A 109 5.04 -0.46 -17.11
CA TYR A 109 5.98 0.14 -16.16
C TYR A 109 5.48 0.03 -14.71
N SER A 110 4.20 -0.28 -14.50
CA SER A 110 3.61 -0.43 -13.17
C SER A 110 2.65 -1.62 -13.12
N VAL A 111 2.86 -2.51 -12.15
CA VAL A 111 2.05 -3.72 -11.94
C VAL A 111 1.62 -3.78 -10.48
N GLU A 112 0.30 -3.82 -10.26
CA GLU A 112 -0.34 -4.06 -8.97
C GLU A 112 -1.23 -5.30 -9.08
N LEU A 113 -0.88 -6.35 -8.35
CA LEU A 113 -1.58 -7.63 -8.30
C LEU A 113 -1.93 -7.94 -6.85
N VAL A 114 -3.11 -7.50 -6.42
CA VAL A 114 -3.55 -7.57 -5.02
C VAL A 114 -4.65 -8.61 -4.85
N GLN A 115 -4.50 -9.53 -3.90
CA GLN A 115 -5.48 -10.60 -3.62
C GLN A 115 -5.80 -11.49 -4.84
N CYS A 116 -4.86 -11.65 -5.78
CA CYS A 116 -4.99 -12.53 -6.94
C CYS A 116 -4.66 -13.99 -6.56
N LYS A 117 -5.59 -14.66 -5.87
CA LYS A 117 -5.38 -15.98 -5.23
C LYS A 117 -5.17 -17.16 -6.19
N TYR A 118 -5.35 -16.97 -7.49
CA TYR A 118 -5.19 -18.01 -8.51
C TYR A 118 -3.81 -17.96 -9.18
N LEU A 119 -2.97 -16.98 -8.81
CA LEU A 119 -1.59 -16.89 -9.23
C LEU A 119 -0.71 -17.75 -8.33
N SER A 120 0.13 -18.57 -8.95
CA SER A 120 1.14 -19.38 -8.30
C SER A 120 2.52 -18.71 -8.34
N GLN A 121 3.54 -19.43 -7.86
CA GLN A 121 4.93 -19.00 -7.93
C GLN A 121 5.46 -18.75 -9.34
N GLU A 122 4.86 -19.35 -10.39
CA GLU A 122 5.24 -19.08 -11.79
C GLU A 122 5.00 -17.61 -12.16
N SER A 123 4.04 -16.95 -11.51
CA SER A 123 3.73 -15.55 -11.79
C SER A 123 4.92 -14.61 -11.63
N LEU A 124 5.85 -14.91 -10.72
CA LEU A 124 7.08 -14.13 -10.55
C LEU A 124 8.07 -14.36 -11.69
N ASP A 125 8.16 -15.58 -12.21
CA ASP A 125 8.97 -15.88 -13.40
C ASP A 125 8.42 -15.12 -14.62
N ILE A 126 7.09 -15.04 -14.76
CA ILE A 126 6.43 -14.23 -15.80
C ILE A 126 6.73 -12.74 -15.60
N ILE A 127 6.62 -12.22 -14.39
CA ILE A 127 6.92 -10.80 -14.13
C ILE A 127 8.37 -10.49 -14.49
N ASN A 128 9.32 -11.35 -14.11
CA ASN A 128 10.73 -11.20 -14.43
C ASN A 128 11.01 -11.26 -15.95
N GLU A 129 10.28 -12.07 -16.70
CA GLU A 129 10.39 -12.18 -18.17
C GLU A 129 10.07 -10.84 -18.88
N TYR A 130 9.17 -10.02 -18.32
CA TYR A 130 8.68 -8.77 -18.90
C TYR A 130 9.02 -7.52 -18.06
N SER A 131 10.05 -7.60 -17.21
CA SER A 131 10.38 -6.56 -16.22
C SER A 131 11.29 -5.44 -16.74
N ASP A 132 11.69 -5.45 -18.02
CA ASP A 132 12.67 -4.53 -18.60
C ASP A 132 12.33 -3.06 -18.39
N ARG A 133 11.03 -2.72 -18.39
CA ARG A 133 10.50 -1.36 -18.15
C ARG A 133 9.84 -1.19 -16.79
N LEU A 134 9.83 -2.22 -15.95
CA LEU A 134 9.07 -2.21 -14.71
C LEU A 134 9.72 -1.27 -13.69
N VAL A 135 8.96 -0.26 -13.27
CA VAL A 135 9.37 0.77 -12.31
C VAL A 135 8.67 0.58 -10.96
N SER A 136 7.45 0.03 -10.95
CA SER A 136 6.65 -0.18 -9.75
C SER A 136 6.01 -1.56 -9.73
N LEU A 137 6.22 -2.32 -8.66
CA LEU A 137 5.65 -3.64 -8.44
C LEU A 137 5.01 -3.72 -7.06
N LYS A 138 3.72 -4.01 -7.03
CA LYS A 138 2.97 -4.38 -5.83
C LYS A 138 2.33 -5.74 -6.02
N PHE A 139 2.70 -6.72 -5.20
CA PHE A 139 2.23 -8.09 -5.37
C PHE A 139 1.90 -8.75 -4.03
N GLY A 140 0.74 -9.38 -3.96
CA GLY A 140 0.35 -10.27 -2.86
C GLY A 140 -1.07 -10.03 -2.31
N PRO A 141 -1.44 -10.66 -1.18
CA PRO A 141 -0.60 -11.53 -0.38
C PRO A 141 -0.18 -12.78 -1.14
N LEU A 142 1.10 -13.14 -1.06
CA LEU A 142 1.60 -14.43 -1.54
C LEU A 142 1.02 -15.52 -0.65
N ILE A 143 0.39 -16.52 -1.27
CA ILE A 143 -0.28 -17.62 -0.55
C ILE A 143 0.46 -18.96 -0.67
N TYR A 144 1.54 -19.00 -1.45
CA TYR A 144 2.34 -20.18 -1.69
C TYR A 144 3.70 -20.04 -1.00
N ASP A 145 4.25 -21.17 -0.56
CA ASP A 145 5.54 -21.20 0.11
C ASP A 145 6.68 -21.10 -0.92
N LEU A 146 7.36 -19.96 -0.93
CA LEU A 146 8.54 -19.73 -1.76
C LEU A 146 9.78 -20.51 -1.28
N SER A 147 9.74 -21.11 -0.08
CA SER A 147 10.84 -21.90 0.47
C SER A 147 11.06 -23.22 -0.30
N GLN A 148 10.02 -23.80 -0.91
CA GLN A 148 10.16 -25.05 -1.69
C GLN A 148 11.08 -24.86 -2.90
N LYS A 149 10.92 -23.79 -3.69
CA LYS A 149 11.85 -23.45 -4.79
C LYS A 149 13.26 -23.06 -4.29
N ALA A 150 13.41 -22.64 -3.03
CA ALA A 150 14.70 -22.37 -2.41
C ALA A 150 15.42 -23.65 -1.98
N GLN A 151 14.67 -24.68 -1.60
CA GLN A 151 15.21 -26.00 -1.32
C GLN A 151 15.49 -26.81 -2.60
N GLU A 152 14.70 -26.61 -3.67
CA GLU A 152 14.87 -27.26 -4.98
C GLU A 152 16.05 -26.71 -5.82
N GLY A 153 16.94 -25.90 -5.24
CA GLY A 153 18.19 -25.45 -5.87
C GLY A 153 18.04 -24.34 -6.93
N HIS A 154 16.85 -24.09 -7.46
CA HIS A 154 16.62 -23.07 -8.50
C HIS A 154 16.76 -21.62 -7.97
N LEU A 155 16.20 -21.28 -6.80
CA LEU A 155 16.41 -19.95 -6.19
C LEU A 155 17.82 -19.82 -5.59
N SER A 156 18.44 -20.92 -5.18
CA SER A 156 19.83 -20.96 -4.69
C SER A 156 20.84 -20.63 -5.79
N GLN A 157 20.54 -20.98 -7.05
CA GLN A 157 21.34 -20.62 -8.22
C GLN A 157 21.08 -19.18 -8.69
N LYS A 158 19.82 -18.72 -8.74
CA LYS A 158 19.49 -17.34 -9.18
C LYS A 158 19.87 -16.29 -8.14
N GLY A 159 19.72 -16.58 -6.84
CA GLY A 159 20.03 -15.67 -5.74
C GLY A 159 19.08 -14.47 -5.62
N TYR A 160 17.97 -14.44 -6.37
CA TYR A 160 16.93 -13.42 -6.32
C TYR A 160 15.55 -13.99 -6.70
N ILE A 161 14.49 -13.31 -6.28
CA ILE A 161 13.08 -13.60 -6.61
C ILE A 161 12.56 -12.61 -7.68
N THR A 162 13.05 -11.37 -7.65
CA THR A 162 12.63 -10.31 -8.58
C THR A 162 13.84 -9.79 -9.34
N ASP A 163 13.86 -9.96 -10.66
CA ASP A 163 14.86 -9.39 -11.56
C ASP A 163 14.24 -8.21 -12.29
N ALA A 164 14.36 -7.01 -11.73
CA ALA A 164 13.79 -5.80 -12.30
C ALA A 164 14.76 -4.63 -12.07
N PRO A 165 15.78 -4.44 -12.93
CA PRO A 165 16.88 -3.51 -12.67
C PRO A 165 16.45 -2.03 -12.60
N ASN A 166 15.33 -1.70 -13.25
CA ASN A 166 14.76 -0.35 -13.26
C ASN A 166 13.74 -0.11 -12.15
N LEU A 167 13.51 -1.10 -11.27
CA LEU A 167 12.48 -1.01 -10.24
C LEU A 167 12.85 0.04 -9.19
N ARG A 168 11.88 0.91 -8.90
CA ARG A 168 11.98 2.00 -7.92
C ARG A 168 11.03 1.83 -6.76
N GLN A 169 9.93 1.09 -6.95
CA GLN A 169 8.93 0.86 -5.92
C GLN A 169 8.64 -0.63 -5.83
N LEU A 170 8.77 -1.19 -4.62
CA LEU A 170 8.50 -2.59 -4.35
C LEU A 170 7.62 -2.72 -3.10
N THR A 171 6.50 -3.40 -3.27
CA THR A 171 5.65 -3.89 -2.19
C THR A 171 5.39 -5.37 -2.42
N ILE A 172 5.85 -6.23 -1.52
CA ILE A 172 5.51 -7.65 -1.56
C ILE A 172 4.85 -8.04 -0.23
N GLN A 173 3.59 -8.46 -0.30
CA GLN A 173 2.84 -8.89 0.86
C GLN A 173 3.13 -10.37 1.15
N CYS A 174 4.20 -10.64 1.91
CA CYS A 174 4.60 -11.99 2.32
C CYS A 174 4.03 -12.36 3.70
N ARG A 175 2.71 -12.46 3.83
CA ARG A 175 2.12 -12.78 5.15
C ARG A 175 2.51 -14.18 5.60
N ARG A 176 3.28 -14.27 6.69
CA ARG A 176 3.66 -15.52 7.38
C ARG A 176 4.53 -16.47 6.55
N LEU A 177 5.26 -15.97 5.55
CA LEU A 177 6.18 -16.79 4.76
C LEU A 177 7.63 -16.58 5.23
N PRO A 178 8.41 -17.65 5.45
CA PRO A 178 9.81 -17.56 5.87
C PRO A 178 10.71 -17.25 4.67
N ILE A 179 10.51 -16.11 4.03
CA ILE A 179 11.34 -15.65 2.91
C ILE A 179 12.41 -14.71 3.46
N SER A 180 13.62 -14.77 2.93
CA SER A 180 14.62 -13.75 3.25
C SER A 180 14.35 -12.49 2.42
N PRO A 181 14.26 -11.29 3.02
CA PRO A 181 14.15 -10.03 2.28
C PRO A 181 15.29 -9.85 1.27
N LEU A 182 16.45 -10.46 1.56
CA LEU A 182 17.64 -10.42 0.70
C LEU A 182 17.36 -10.97 -0.71
N LEU A 183 16.55 -12.03 -0.81
CA LEU A 183 16.18 -12.61 -2.11
C LEU A 183 15.28 -11.66 -2.92
N LEU A 184 14.58 -10.72 -2.27
CA LEU A 184 13.74 -9.75 -2.95
C LEU A 184 14.56 -8.57 -3.48
N VAL A 185 15.54 -8.09 -2.70
CA VAL A 185 16.12 -6.75 -2.90
C VAL A 185 17.52 -6.72 -3.52
N LYS A 186 18.25 -7.85 -3.54
CA LYS A 186 19.65 -7.90 -4.00
C LYS A 186 19.91 -7.24 -5.38
N PRO A 187 19.07 -7.41 -6.41
CA PRO A 187 19.31 -6.76 -7.71
C PRO A 187 18.79 -5.31 -7.78
N LEU A 188 18.08 -4.81 -6.76
CA LEU A 188 17.23 -3.61 -6.85
C LEU A 188 17.92 -2.34 -6.32
N LYS A 189 19.05 -1.95 -6.90
CA LYS A 189 19.87 -0.83 -6.40
C LYS A 189 19.23 0.56 -6.57
N ASN A 190 18.23 0.67 -7.44
CA ASN A 190 17.52 1.91 -7.75
C ASN A 190 16.26 2.12 -6.90
N LEU A 191 16.05 1.27 -5.89
CA LEU A 191 14.84 1.30 -5.08
C LEU A 191 14.76 2.61 -4.27
N THR A 192 13.59 3.24 -4.34
CA THR A 192 13.26 4.47 -3.62
C THR A 192 12.08 4.27 -2.67
N HIS A 193 11.23 3.28 -2.92
CA HIS A 193 10.09 2.93 -2.07
C HIS A 193 10.13 1.43 -1.79
N LEU A 194 10.14 1.07 -0.52
CA LEU A 194 10.14 -0.30 -0.07
C LEU A 194 9.07 -0.48 1.01
N ASP A 195 8.21 -1.47 0.81
CA ASP A 195 7.23 -1.88 1.80
C ASP A 195 7.49 -3.34 2.18
N LEU A 196 7.93 -3.55 3.43
CA LEU A 196 8.18 -4.84 4.07
C LEU A 196 7.17 -5.10 5.19
N SER A 197 5.95 -4.57 5.06
CA SER A 197 4.93 -4.75 6.09
C SER A 197 4.52 -6.21 6.26
N ASP A 198 4.12 -6.57 7.48
CA ASP A 198 3.71 -7.93 7.86
C ASP A 198 4.80 -9.02 7.69
N PHE A 199 6.08 -8.63 7.59
CA PHE A 199 7.18 -9.58 7.47
C PHE A 199 7.46 -10.25 8.82
N THR A 200 7.46 -11.60 8.85
CA THR A 200 7.48 -12.37 10.11
C THR A 200 8.81 -13.01 10.46
N SER A 201 9.76 -13.09 9.52
CA SER A 201 11.10 -13.65 9.77
C SER A 201 12.07 -12.56 10.23
N ASP A 202 13.13 -12.98 10.92
CA ASP A 202 14.21 -12.08 11.31
C ASP A 202 14.80 -11.41 10.05
N ILE A 203 14.60 -10.09 9.97
CA ILE A 203 15.13 -9.28 8.90
C ILE A 203 16.62 -9.11 9.15
N SER A 204 17.44 -9.93 8.51
CA SER A 204 18.86 -9.63 8.39
C SER A 204 19.02 -8.41 7.49
N THR A 205 19.62 -7.35 8.03
CA THR A 205 19.76 -6.06 7.32
C THR A 205 20.92 -6.05 6.33
N GLY A 206 21.70 -7.14 6.23
CA GLY A 206 22.91 -7.23 5.41
C GLY A 206 22.76 -6.65 3.99
N ALA A 207 21.87 -7.19 3.16
CA ALA A 207 21.64 -6.62 1.81
C ALA A 207 20.71 -5.39 1.81
N LEU A 208 19.98 -5.14 2.91
CA LEU A 208 19.19 -3.90 3.03
C LEU A 208 20.09 -2.66 3.19
N HIS A 209 21.29 -2.81 3.75
CA HIS A 209 22.28 -1.72 3.84
C HIS A 209 22.74 -1.18 2.49
N GLU A 210 22.54 -1.93 1.39
CA GLU A 210 22.82 -1.43 0.04
C GLU A 210 21.76 -0.44 -0.47
N LEU A 211 20.56 -0.43 0.12
CA LEU A 211 19.41 0.38 -0.33
C LEU A 211 19.45 1.82 0.21
N LYS A 212 20.53 2.55 -0.06
CA LYS A 212 20.76 3.90 0.50
C LYS A 212 19.89 5.00 -0.12
N ASN A 213 19.24 4.71 -1.26
CA ASN A 213 18.44 5.68 -2.02
C ASN A 213 16.95 5.71 -1.61
N LEU A 214 16.58 4.97 -0.56
CA LEU A 214 15.20 4.92 -0.08
C LEU A 214 14.71 6.31 0.34
N ARG A 215 13.51 6.64 -0.14
CA ARG A 215 12.71 7.82 0.19
C ARG A 215 11.47 7.46 0.99
N SER A 216 10.94 6.26 0.80
CA SER A 216 9.81 5.73 1.56
C SER A 216 10.13 4.32 2.03
N LEU A 217 9.94 4.07 3.32
CA LEU A 217 10.12 2.76 3.93
C LEU A 217 8.92 2.47 4.83
N SER A 218 8.28 1.34 4.60
CA SER A 218 7.27 0.83 5.52
C SER A 218 7.69 -0.49 6.15
N LEU A 219 7.63 -0.50 7.47
CA LEU A 219 7.92 -1.60 8.37
C LEU A 219 6.70 -1.81 9.30
N HIS A 220 5.49 -1.63 8.77
CA HIS A 220 4.28 -1.84 9.55
C HIS A 220 4.16 -3.30 10.00
N ASN A 221 3.80 -3.52 11.26
CA ASN A 221 3.56 -4.84 11.82
C ASN A 221 4.76 -5.80 11.68
N ILE A 222 5.98 -5.30 11.88
CA ILE A 222 7.20 -6.13 11.97
C ILE A 222 7.71 -6.22 13.40
N VAL A 223 8.47 -7.25 13.73
CA VAL A 223 9.21 -7.27 15.01
C VAL A 223 10.43 -6.35 14.87
N TYR A 224 10.51 -5.31 15.70
CA TYR A 224 11.67 -4.42 15.68
C TYR A 224 12.90 -5.11 16.29
N SER A 225 14.09 -4.69 15.86
CA SER A 225 15.37 -5.08 16.45
C SER A 225 16.31 -3.89 16.45
N LYS A 226 17.37 -3.93 17.27
CA LYS A 226 18.40 -2.89 17.26
C LYS A 226 19.03 -2.76 15.87
N GLU A 227 19.27 -3.89 15.20
CA GLU A 227 19.84 -3.93 13.84
C GLU A 227 18.98 -3.16 12.82
N ILE A 228 17.64 -3.31 12.89
CA ILE A 228 16.72 -2.58 12.04
C ILE A 228 16.79 -1.07 12.30
N ILE A 229 16.84 -0.66 13.57
CA ILE A 229 16.97 0.77 13.94
C ILE A 229 18.31 1.32 13.43
N ASP A 230 19.40 0.60 13.64
CA ASP A 230 20.73 0.99 13.17
C ASP A 230 20.71 1.14 11.64
N TRP A 231 20.08 0.22 10.90
CA TRP A 231 19.89 0.36 9.45
C TRP A 231 19.05 1.58 9.07
N ILE A 232 17.89 1.80 9.68
CA ILE A 232 17.02 2.96 9.41
C ILE A 232 17.80 4.27 9.56
N THR A 233 18.61 4.40 10.62
CA THR A 233 19.40 5.62 10.86
C THR A 233 20.45 5.91 9.78
N THR A 234 20.78 4.94 8.92
CA THR A 234 21.67 5.15 7.77
C THR A 234 20.97 5.73 6.53
N LEU A 235 19.63 5.75 6.48
CA LEU A 235 18.84 6.12 5.30
C LEU A 235 18.63 7.63 5.17
N GLN A 236 19.70 8.40 4.98
CA GLN A 236 19.64 9.88 5.02
C GLN A 236 18.68 10.52 3.99
N SER A 237 18.34 9.82 2.90
CA SER A 237 17.39 10.29 1.88
C SER A 237 15.92 10.03 2.23
N LEU A 238 15.64 9.36 3.36
CA LEU A 238 14.31 8.93 3.73
C LEU A 238 13.41 10.12 4.08
N ARG A 239 12.19 10.09 3.55
CA ARG A 239 11.15 11.11 3.72
C ARG A 239 9.91 10.58 4.40
N HIS A 240 9.59 9.31 4.17
CA HIS A 240 8.44 8.63 4.76
C HIS A 240 8.90 7.36 5.48
N LEU A 241 8.58 7.26 6.76
CA LEU A 241 8.86 6.09 7.58
C LEU A 241 7.59 5.65 8.31
N ASP A 242 7.24 4.38 8.19
CA ASP A 242 6.12 3.77 8.89
C ASP A 242 6.62 2.62 9.77
N LEU A 243 6.47 2.78 11.08
CA LEU A 243 6.81 1.82 12.14
C LEU A 243 5.55 1.38 12.92
N SER A 244 4.37 1.60 12.35
CA SER A 244 3.10 1.40 13.04
C SER A 244 2.84 -0.08 13.36
N GLN A 245 2.12 -0.31 14.45
CA GLN A 245 1.86 -1.63 15.01
C GLN A 245 0.37 -1.79 15.31
N PRO A 246 -0.30 -2.83 14.79
CA PRO A 246 -1.66 -3.15 15.21
C PRO A 246 -1.71 -3.89 16.55
N ASN A 247 -0.57 -4.41 17.03
CA ASN A 247 -0.44 -5.19 18.26
C ASN A 247 0.43 -4.44 19.27
N GLU A 248 -0.16 -4.06 20.40
CA GLU A 248 0.52 -3.30 21.47
C GLU A 248 1.77 -4.00 22.00
N ILE A 249 1.75 -5.34 22.09
CA ILE A 249 2.89 -6.13 22.60
C ILE A 249 4.10 -5.98 21.67
N LEU A 250 3.89 -6.04 20.36
CA LEU A 250 4.95 -5.89 19.36
C LEU A 250 5.40 -4.42 19.21
N GLY A 251 4.57 -3.47 19.63
CA GLY A 251 4.86 -2.02 19.64
C GLY A 251 5.62 -1.50 20.86
N THR A 252 6.14 -2.37 21.71
CA THR A 252 6.86 -1.95 22.93
C THR A 252 8.37 -1.86 22.69
N TYR A 253 8.89 -0.65 22.55
CA TYR A 253 10.30 -0.34 22.41
C TYR A 253 11.00 -0.14 23.76
N ASN A 254 12.22 -0.67 23.86
CA ASN A 254 13.14 -0.36 24.96
C ASN A 254 13.72 1.05 24.77
N ASN A 255 13.68 1.88 25.81
CA ASN A 255 14.11 3.29 25.77
C ASN A 255 13.46 4.09 24.62
N PRO A 256 12.12 4.15 24.55
CA PRO A 256 11.39 4.66 23.38
C PRO A 256 11.80 6.08 22.98
N ASN A 257 11.98 6.97 23.97
CA ASN A 257 12.42 8.35 23.73
C ASN A 257 13.78 8.43 23.03
N LYS A 258 14.74 7.58 23.42
CA LYS A 258 16.08 7.54 22.82
C LYS A 258 16.04 6.98 21.41
N VAL A 259 15.25 5.92 21.20
CA VAL A 259 15.05 5.31 19.87
C VAL A 259 14.44 6.33 18.91
N LEU A 260 13.32 6.95 19.30
CA LEU A 260 12.64 7.94 18.48
C LEU A 260 13.56 9.14 18.18
N SER A 261 14.25 9.66 19.20
CA SER A 261 15.23 10.74 19.02
C SER A 261 16.31 10.36 18.02
N SER A 262 16.90 9.16 18.15
CA SER A 262 17.96 8.67 17.24
C SER A 262 17.49 8.63 15.79
N ILE A 263 16.27 8.12 15.55
CA ILE A 263 15.67 8.06 14.22
C ILE A 263 15.51 9.46 13.63
N VAL A 264 14.83 10.37 14.32
CA VAL A 264 14.49 11.68 13.72
C VAL A 264 15.69 12.61 13.61
N THR A 265 16.73 12.46 14.43
CA THR A 265 17.97 13.23 14.28
C THR A 265 18.84 12.71 13.14
N SER A 266 18.76 11.41 12.83
CA SER A 266 19.55 10.80 11.75
C SER A 266 18.92 10.96 10.37
N LEU A 267 17.64 11.32 10.31
CA LEU A 267 16.85 11.45 9.08
C LEU A 267 16.47 12.91 8.80
N PRO A 268 17.38 13.73 8.25
CA PRO A 268 17.18 15.18 8.12
C PRO A 268 16.05 15.56 7.16
N HIS A 269 15.74 14.69 6.20
CA HIS A 269 14.69 14.91 5.20
C HIS A 269 13.36 14.25 5.55
N LEU A 270 13.21 13.69 6.76
CA LEU A 270 11.97 13.04 7.19
C LEU A 270 10.82 14.06 7.21
N GLN A 271 9.75 13.73 6.50
CA GLN A 271 8.53 14.53 6.36
C GLN A 271 7.32 13.83 6.98
N SER A 272 7.29 12.49 6.91
CA SER A 272 6.17 11.68 7.40
C SER A 272 6.71 10.58 8.29
N LEU A 273 6.16 10.46 9.48
CA LEU A 273 6.48 9.40 10.42
C LEU A 273 5.20 8.78 10.97
N ASP A 274 5.06 7.47 10.91
CA ASP A 274 3.98 6.76 11.57
C ASP A 274 4.52 5.87 12.69
N ILE A 275 4.08 6.13 13.92
CA ILE A 275 4.42 5.35 15.12
C ILE A 275 3.16 4.86 15.84
N SER A 276 2.03 4.79 15.12
CA SER A 276 0.73 4.35 15.65
C SER A 276 0.82 2.97 16.29
N GLY A 277 0.13 2.78 17.41
CA GLY A 277 0.14 1.53 18.18
C GLY A 277 1.45 1.19 18.89
N THR A 278 2.41 2.13 18.97
CA THR A 278 3.68 1.94 19.68
C THR A 278 3.77 2.77 20.96
N ASN A 279 4.80 2.50 21.77
CA ASN A 279 5.19 3.34 22.90
C ASN A 279 6.25 4.41 22.57
N LEU A 280 6.63 4.59 21.29
CA LEU A 280 7.74 5.48 20.87
C LEU A 280 7.52 6.94 21.27
N ALA A 281 6.26 7.37 21.38
CA ALA A 281 5.92 8.73 21.83
C ALA A 281 6.25 8.99 23.32
N GLY A 282 6.64 7.96 24.08
CA GLY A 282 7.01 8.06 25.48
C GLY A 282 5.84 8.36 26.40
N SER A 283 6.12 8.57 27.69
CA SER A 283 5.11 8.88 28.72
C SER A 283 4.69 10.36 28.77
N GLY A 284 5.26 11.22 27.92
CA GLY A 284 4.94 12.65 27.93
C GLY A 284 5.52 13.43 29.11
N ALA A 285 6.49 12.86 29.85
CA ALA A 285 7.27 13.64 30.80
C ALA A 285 8.08 14.70 30.04
N ALA A 286 7.50 15.90 29.93
CA ALA A 286 8.14 17.03 29.29
C ALA A 286 9.51 17.25 29.94
N SER A 287 10.56 17.27 29.12
CA SER A 287 11.78 17.92 29.57
C SER A 287 11.40 19.38 29.82
N VAL A 288 11.62 19.88 31.05
CA VAL A 288 11.18 21.19 31.56
C VAL A 288 11.59 22.39 30.67
N HIS A 289 12.38 22.15 29.62
CA HIS A 289 12.94 23.13 28.70
C HIS A 289 12.57 22.92 27.22
N ALA A 290 11.75 21.90 26.88
CA ALA A 290 11.38 21.60 25.50
C ALA A 290 9.91 21.96 25.25
N ARG A 291 9.64 22.80 24.24
CA ARG A 291 8.29 23.08 23.70
C ARG A 291 7.76 21.89 22.88
N CYS A 292 7.82 20.69 23.45
CA CYS A 292 7.45 19.46 22.80
C CYS A 292 7.06 18.38 23.82
N ASP A 293 5.82 17.91 23.71
CA ASP A 293 5.25 16.89 24.61
C ASP A 293 5.60 15.45 24.20
N ILE A 294 6.37 15.29 23.12
CA ILE A 294 6.90 14.00 22.67
C ILE A 294 8.44 14.09 22.75
N PRO A 295 9.06 13.58 23.83
CA PRO A 295 10.48 13.82 24.11
C PRO A 295 11.44 13.39 22.98
N GLY A 296 11.08 12.36 22.22
CA GLY A 296 11.86 11.91 21.06
C GLY A 296 11.79 12.83 19.84
N LEU A 297 10.90 13.83 19.81
CA LEU A 297 10.66 14.72 18.66
C LEU A 297 11.13 16.17 18.89
N VAL A 298 11.89 16.45 19.95
CA VAL A 298 12.35 17.81 20.28
C VAL A 298 13.11 18.48 19.13
N SER A 299 13.89 17.71 18.35
CA SER A 299 14.61 18.22 17.17
C SER A 299 13.70 18.69 16.03
N ARG A 300 12.40 18.35 16.07
CA ARG A 300 11.40 18.69 15.04
C ARG A 300 10.59 19.93 15.38
N VAL A 301 10.75 20.55 16.55
CA VAL A 301 9.98 21.75 16.96
C VAL A 301 10.09 22.88 15.92
N ASN A 302 11.29 23.11 15.38
CA ASN A 302 11.54 24.16 14.37
C ASN A 302 11.41 23.66 12.92
N ASN A 303 11.10 22.38 12.72
CA ASN A 303 10.92 21.76 11.42
C ASN A 303 9.87 20.64 11.56
N PRO A 304 8.58 21.00 11.77
CA PRO A 304 7.55 20.01 12.08
C PRO A 304 7.41 18.99 10.95
N LEU A 305 6.97 17.78 11.29
CA LEU A 305 6.61 16.77 10.29
C LEU A 305 5.38 17.24 9.50
N GLU A 306 5.31 16.90 8.22
CA GLU A 306 4.08 17.09 7.42
C GLU A 306 2.97 16.16 7.92
N PHE A 307 3.33 14.93 8.30
CA PHE A 307 2.42 13.94 8.86
C PHE A 307 3.06 13.19 10.04
N LEU A 308 2.29 13.01 11.12
CA LEU A 308 2.65 12.17 12.26
C LEU A 308 1.50 11.23 12.62
N GLY A 309 1.75 9.93 12.54
CA GLY A 309 0.79 8.91 12.94
C GLY A 309 0.88 8.56 14.41
N LEU A 310 -0.18 8.82 15.17
CA LEU A 310 -0.27 8.61 16.62
C LEU A 310 -1.49 7.78 17.05
N TYR A 311 -2.22 7.17 16.12
CA TYR A 311 -3.41 6.39 16.42
C TYR A 311 -3.09 5.20 17.33
N GLY A 312 -3.79 5.07 18.46
CA GLY A 312 -3.56 3.98 19.41
C GLY A 312 -2.16 4.00 20.05
N THR A 313 -1.45 5.12 20.02
CA THR A 313 -0.18 5.24 20.74
C THR A 313 -0.38 5.20 22.26
N HIS A 314 0.61 4.65 22.97
CA HIS A 314 0.53 4.55 24.42
C HIS A 314 0.50 5.94 25.09
N HIS A 315 -0.06 6.00 26.31
CA HIS A 315 -0.13 7.23 27.11
C HIS A 315 -0.85 8.40 26.41
N GLY A 316 -1.80 8.10 25.52
CA GLY A 316 -2.65 9.10 24.86
C GLY A 316 -1.85 10.18 24.12
N ALA A 317 -0.78 9.80 23.41
CA ALA A 317 0.15 10.79 22.87
C ALA A 317 -0.48 11.74 21.85
N CYS A 318 -1.50 11.28 21.11
CA CYS A 318 -2.28 12.08 20.16
C CYS A 318 -3.10 13.22 20.80
N LYS A 319 -3.29 13.19 22.13
CA LYS A 319 -4.06 14.19 22.91
C LYS A 319 -3.17 15.28 23.52
N ARG A 320 -1.85 15.21 23.31
CA ARG A 320 -0.89 16.19 23.84
C ARG A 320 -0.94 17.49 23.05
N HIS A 321 -0.44 18.56 23.65
CA HIS A 321 -0.66 19.91 23.13
C HIS A 321 0.44 20.32 22.15
N ASP A 322 1.71 20.15 22.54
CA ASP A 322 2.87 20.60 21.77
C ASP A 322 3.47 19.44 20.95
N ILE A 323 2.78 19.08 19.85
CA ILE A 323 3.18 18.03 18.91
C ILE A 323 3.77 18.66 17.64
N PRO A 324 5.03 18.39 17.25
CA PRO A 324 5.69 19.03 16.11
C PRO A 324 5.30 18.37 14.77
N ALA A 325 4.02 18.46 14.40
CA ALA A 325 3.48 17.97 13.13
C ALA A 325 2.33 18.84 12.62
N LYS A 326 2.16 18.93 11.30
CA LYS A 326 1.06 19.68 10.68
C LYS A 326 -0.24 18.88 10.61
N VAL A 327 -0.14 17.60 10.27
CA VAL A 327 -1.27 16.66 10.22
C VAL A 327 -0.99 15.51 11.18
N ILE A 328 -1.97 15.17 12.01
CA ILE A 328 -1.87 14.11 13.01
C ILE A 328 -3.00 13.10 12.77
N SER A 329 -2.66 11.83 12.59
CA SER A 329 -3.64 10.74 12.73
C SER A 329 -3.67 10.28 14.19
N GLY A 330 -4.86 9.97 14.69
CA GLY A 330 -5.04 9.74 16.12
C GLY A 330 -6.49 9.47 16.49
N ASP A 331 -6.72 9.23 17.77
CA ASP A 331 -7.99 8.91 18.39
C ASP A 331 -8.44 10.01 19.38
N ALA A 332 -7.89 11.23 19.27
CA ALA A 332 -8.25 12.34 20.15
C ALA A 332 -9.56 13.04 19.77
N ASN A 333 -9.88 13.10 18.47
CA ASN A 333 -11.05 13.79 17.92
C ASN A 333 -11.37 13.32 16.49
N GLY A 334 -12.48 13.80 15.92
CA GLY A 334 -12.94 13.37 14.60
C GLY A 334 -12.05 13.71 13.42
N GLU A 335 -11.30 14.81 13.47
CA GLU A 335 -10.35 15.13 12.40
C GLU A 335 -9.20 14.11 12.40
N GLN A 336 -8.67 13.79 13.57
CA GLN A 336 -7.62 12.79 13.73
C GLN A 336 -8.10 11.38 13.34
N ILE A 337 -9.34 11.00 13.71
CA ILE A 337 -9.93 9.69 13.38
C ILE A 337 -10.14 9.59 11.86
N LEU A 338 -10.67 10.62 11.21
CA LEU A 338 -10.82 10.64 9.75
C LEU A 338 -9.47 10.58 9.04
N THR A 339 -8.47 11.30 9.57
CA THR A 339 -7.10 11.26 9.07
C THR A 339 -6.52 9.86 9.19
N ALA A 340 -6.72 9.18 10.32
CA ALA A 340 -6.34 7.79 10.54
C ALA A 340 -7.06 6.85 9.56
N ALA A 341 -8.34 7.08 9.29
CA ALA A 341 -9.14 6.20 8.44
C ALA A 341 -8.65 6.23 6.99
N VAL A 342 -8.24 7.41 6.51
CA VAL A 342 -7.61 7.57 5.20
C VAL A 342 -6.19 6.99 5.19
N ALA A 343 -5.38 7.28 6.20
CA ALA A 343 -3.99 6.81 6.28
C ALA A 343 -3.89 5.28 6.34
N TYR A 344 -4.83 4.62 7.03
CA TYR A 344 -4.82 3.18 7.29
C TYR A 344 -5.68 2.37 6.33
N MET A 345 -6.11 2.96 5.20
CA MET A 345 -6.93 2.30 4.19
C MET A 345 -6.33 0.99 3.64
N GLU A 346 -5.00 0.83 3.65
CA GLU A 346 -4.30 -0.41 3.23
C GLU A 346 -3.80 -1.24 4.42
N ARG A 347 -4.19 -0.91 5.66
CA ARG A 347 -3.78 -1.55 6.91
C ARG A 347 -4.97 -2.19 7.59
N PRO A 348 -5.40 -3.40 7.19
CA PRO A 348 -6.70 -3.92 7.61
C PRO A 348 -6.89 -4.01 9.13
N ALA A 349 -5.84 -4.37 9.88
CA ALA A 349 -5.93 -4.49 11.33
C ALA A 349 -6.13 -3.12 12.02
N LEU A 350 -5.35 -2.10 11.66
CA LEU A 350 -5.54 -0.74 12.18
C LEU A 350 -6.87 -0.14 11.71
N LEU A 351 -7.22 -0.33 10.44
CA LEU A 351 -8.45 0.19 9.85
C LEU A 351 -9.70 -0.31 10.59
N THR A 352 -9.73 -1.57 11.01
CA THR A 352 -10.85 -2.10 11.81
C THR A 352 -11.07 -1.29 13.09
N TYR A 353 -9.99 -0.98 13.84
CA TYR A 353 -10.10 -0.17 15.05
C TYR A 353 -10.58 1.26 14.73
N VAL A 354 -10.01 1.87 13.70
CA VAL A 354 -10.38 3.22 13.30
C VAL A 354 -11.85 3.31 12.86
N LEU A 355 -12.36 2.32 12.14
CA LEU A 355 -13.76 2.27 11.74
C LEU A 355 -14.71 2.17 12.95
N ASN A 356 -14.31 1.45 14.00
CA ASN A 356 -15.09 1.40 15.25
C ASN A 356 -15.16 2.77 15.94
N ASP A 357 -14.05 3.51 15.98
CA ASP A 357 -14.03 4.87 16.54
C ASP A 357 -14.83 5.83 15.66
N LEU A 358 -14.71 5.70 14.34
CA LEU A 358 -15.47 6.50 13.38
C LEU A 358 -16.98 6.27 13.51
N TYR A 359 -17.41 5.03 13.74
CA TYR A 359 -18.80 4.69 14.04
C TYR A 359 -19.29 5.41 15.30
N THR A 360 -18.50 5.37 16.38
CA THR A 360 -18.82 6.04 17.64
C THR A 360 -18.97 7.55 17.44
N LEU A 361 -18.05 8.15 16.68
CA LEU A 361 -18.07 9.58 16.36
C LEU A 361 -19.32 10.00 15.58
N VAL A 362 -19.67 9.25 14.54
CA VAL A 362 -20.85 9.52 13.70
C VAL A 362 -22.13 9.36 14.50
N ARG A 363 -22.19 8.37 15.40
CA ARG A 363 -23.40 8.05 16.17
C ARG A 363 -23.67 9.05 17.30
N TYR A 364 -22.62 9.54 17.98
CA TYR A 364 -22.79 10.27 19.24
C TYR A 364 -22.26 11.70 19.24
N GLU A 365 -21.26 12.04 18.42
CA GLU A 365 -20.45 13.25 18.68
C GLU A 365 -20.65 14.37 17.65
N ASN A 366 -20.77 14.10 16.34
CA ASN A 366 -20.72 15.21 15.38
C ASN A 366 -21.33 14.95 13.99
N LYS A 367 -22.28 15.81 13.57
CA LYS A 367 -22.89 15.79 12.23
C LYS A 367 -22.01 16.37 11.11
N ALA A 368 -21.00 17.16 11.44
CA ALA A 368 -20.16 17.86 10.44
C ALA A 368 -19.33 16.91 9.56
N TYR A 369 -19.07 15.69 10.04
CA TYR A 369 -18.17 14.74 9.40
C TYR A 369 -18.87 13.57 8.70
N VAL A 370 -20.21 13.51 8.75
CA VAL A 370 -20.98 12.34 8.31
C VAL A 370 -20.70 11.98 6.85
N GLY A 371 -20.67 12.96 5.95
CA GLY A 371 -20.40 12.71 4.53
C GLY A 371 -19.02 12.08 4.31
N ARG A 372 -17.98 12.67 4.88
CA ARG A 372 -16.60 12.16 4.78
C ARG A 372 -16.44 10.79 5.43
N ALA A 373 -17.05 10.59 6.59
CA ALA A 373 -17.02 9.32 7.31
C ALA A 373 -17.66 8.21 6.49
N LEU A 374 -18.85 8.45 5.93
CA LEU A 374 -19.55 7.50 5.07
C LEU A 374 -18.74 7.15 3.82
N THR A 375 -18.11 8.14 3.16
CA THR A 375 -17.22 7.87 2.02
C THR A 375 -16.09 6.92 2.40
N VAL A 376 -15.39 7.19 3.51
CA VAL A 376 -14.28 6.35 3.96
C VAL A 376 -14.75 4.93 4.32
N VAL A 377 -15.91 4.81 4.97
CA VAL A 377 -16.53 3.51 5.28
C VAL A 377 -16.82 2.73 3.99
N LEU A 378 -17.48 3.36 3.00
CA LEU A 378 -17.78 2.73 1.72
C LEU A 378 -16.51 2.31 0.97
N ASP A 379 -15.50 3.17 0.93
CA ASP A 379 -14.20 2.87 0.34
C ASP A 379 -13.54 1.67 1.03
N ALA A 380 -13.54 1.64 2.36
CA ALA A 380 -13.01 0.52 3.15
C ALA A 380 -13.76 -0.79 2.84
N MET A 381 -15.10 -0.75 2.77
CA MET A 381 -15.92 -1.92 2.45
C MET A 381 -15.65 -2.46 1.05
N VAL A 382 -15.63 -1.57 0.04
CA VAL A 382 -15.35 -1.93 -1.36
C VAL A 382 -13.93 -2.46 -1.51
N LYS A 383 -12.97 -1.90 -0.78
CA LYS A 383 -11.57 -2.28 -0.88
C LYS A 383 -11.25 -3.60 -0.16
N HIS A 384 -11.97 -3.91 0.92
CA HIS A 384 -11.73 -5.08 1.77
C HIS A 384 -12.93 -6.02 1.83
N VAL A 385 -13.54 -6.32 0.68
CA VAL A 385 -14.74 -7.19 0.56
C VAL A 385 -14.61 -8.53 1.29
N SER A 386 -13.41 -9.13 1.29
CA SER A 386 -13.18 -10.43 1.93
C SER A 386 -12.83 -10.36 3.42
N ASN A 387 -12.64 -9.16 4.00
CA ASN A 387 -12.28 -9.01 5.41
C ASN A 387 -13.55 -8.83 6.26
N LYS A 388 -13.95 -9.89 6.97
CA LYS A 388 -15.18 -9.90 7.78
C LYS A 388 -15.18 -8.84 8.89
N ASP A 389 -14.03 -8.56 9.49
CA ASP A 389 -13.93 -7.60 10.58
C ASP A 389 -14.24 -6.20 10.07
N ILE A 390 -13.62 -5.80 8.94
CA ILE A 390 -13.92 -4.52 8.28
C ILE A 390 -15.39 -4.44 7.84
N GLN A 391 -15.93 -5.51 7.22
CA GLN A 391 -17.33 -5.51 6.80
C GLN A 391 -18.31 -5.41 7.98
N THR A 392 -17.89 -5.79 9.19
CA THR A 392 -18.71 -5.73 10.40
C THR A 392 -18.58 -4.37 11.08
N SER A 393 -17.35 -3.87 11.25
CA SER A 393 -17.06 -2.53 11.80
C SER A 393 -17.62 -1.38 10.97
N ALA A 394 -17.84 -1.62 9.67
CA ALA A 394 -18.41 -0.65 8.74
C ALA A 394 -19.96 -0.62 8.71
N ARG A 395 -20.64 -1.51 9.45
CA ARG A 395 -22.11 -1.53 9.58
C ARG A 395 -22.57 -0.74 10.79
#